data_AF-A0A1S3QU34-F1
#
_entry.id   AF-A0A1S3QU34-F1
#
_cell.length_a   1.000
_cell.length_b   1.000
_cell.length_c   1.000
_cell.angle_alpha   90.00
_cell.angle_beta   90.00
_cell.angle_gamma   90.00
#
_symmetry.space_group_name_H-M   'P 1'
#
loop_
_entity.id
_entity.type
_entity.pdbx_description
1 polymer ?
#
loop_
_entity_poly.entity_id
_entity_poly.type
_entity_poly.pdbx_seq_one_letter_code
_entity_poly.pdbx_strand_id
1 'polypeptide(L)'
;MIACVGQQAISGSRVPDGFENRSLPHFEKHSKLPAAKGFVADSFYSGLTPTEFFFHTMAGREGLVDTAVKTAETGYMQRRLVKSLEDLCSQYDLTVRSSTGDIIQFVYGGDGLDPAAMEGKDEPLEFNRVLDNIRSVHTCSEQPALSKNELVLTAESIMKRSDFKCCRDSFLEVNNYHLST
;
A
#
# COMPACT_ATOMS: atom_id res chain seq x y z
N MET A 1 27.77 -2.22 1.06
CA MET A 1 28.89 -1.33 0.65
C MET A 1 30.24 -1.76 1.20
N ILE A 2 30.36 -2.14 2.49
CA ILE A 2 31.66 -2.45 3.14
C ILE A 2 32.01 -3.96 3.13
N ALA A 3 31.04 -4.86 3.30
CA ALA A 3 31.31 -6.30 3.44
C ALA A 3 31.55 -7.01 2.09
N CYS A 4 30.50 -7.18 1.29
CA CYS A 4 30.57 -7.69 -0.09
C CYS A 4 29.42 -7.09 -0.90
N VAL A 5 29.49 -7.17 -2.23
CA VAL A 5 28.38 -6.79 -3.11
C VAL A 5 27.38 -7.95 -3.29
N GLY A 6 27.87 -9.18 -3.45
CA GLY A 6 27.04 -10.38 -3.57
C GLY A 6 26.71 -10.79 -5.01
N GLN A 7 25.70 -11.65 -5.16
CA GLN A 7 25.34 -12.24 -6.45
C GLN A 7 24.69 -11.23 -7.40
N GLN A 8 25.26 -11.08 -8.59
CA GLN A 8 24.65 -10.34 -9.69
C GLN A 8 23.68 -11.27 -10.42
N ALA A 9 22.40 -10.96 -10.35
CA ALA A 9 21.34 -11.69 -11.05
C ALA A 9 20.92 -10.91 -12.30
N ILE A 10 20.70 -11.63 -13.39
CA ILE A 10 20.17 -11.09 -14.64
C ILE A 10 18.90 -11.87 -14.98
N SER A 11 17.78 -11.16 -15.11
CA SER A 11 16.46 -11.73 -15.42
C SER A 11 16.06 -12.88 -14.50
N GLY A 12 16.32 -12.72 -13.20
CA GLY A 12 15.99 -13.69 -12.15
C GLY A 12 16.91 -14.92 -12.07
N SER A 13 17.97 -14.99 -12.89
CA SER A 13 18.94 -16.09 -12.90
C SER A 13 20.37 -15.59 -12.66
N ARG A 14 21.30 -16.51 -12.38
CA ARG A 14 22.75 -16.21 -12.40
C ARG A 14 23.17 -15.79 -13.82
N VAL A 15 24.29 -15.09 -13.93
CA VAL A 15 24.79 -14.59 -15.23
C VAL A 15 24.83 -15.71 -16.28
N PRO A 16 24.16 -15.53 -17.45
CA PRO A 16 24.11 -16.52 -18.51
C PRO A 16 25.46 -16.69 -19.20
N ASP A 17 25.60 -17.75 -19.98
CA ASP A 17 26.81 -17.98 -20.77
C ASP A 17 26.79 -17.08 -22.02
N GLY A 18 27.65 -16.05 -22.01
CA GLY A 18 27.85 -15.14 -23.16
C GLY A 18 28.79 -15.70 -24.23
N PHE A 19 29.52 -16.78 -23.91
CA PHE A 19 30.40 -17.51 -24.82
C PHE A 19 30.04 -19.00 -24.80
N GLU A 20 30.65 -19.78 -25.70
CA GLU A 20 30.45 -21.24 -25.77
C GLU A 20 30.75 -21.91 -24.41
N ASN A 21 29.68 -22.32 -23.72
CA ASN A 21 29.71 -23.00 -22.43
C ASN A 21 30.38 -22.22 -21.27
N ARG A 22 30.45 -20.89 -21.32
CA ARG A 22 30.99 -20.05 -20.24
C ARG A 22 30.51 -18.60 -20.30
N SER A 23 30.59 -17.90 -19.18
CA SER A 23 30.18 -16.49 -19.06
C SER A 23 31.19 -15.52 -19.68
N LEU A 24 32.48 -15.66 -19.36
CA LEU A 24 33.58 -14.85 -19.87
C LEU A 24 34.77 -15.74 -20.29
N PRO A 25 35.64 -15.29 -21.22
CA PRO A 25 36.79 -16.06 -21.68
C PRO A 25 37.85 -16.33 -20.61
N HIS A 26 37.81 -15.57 -19.50
CA HIS A 26 38.68 -15.71 -18.34
C HIS A 26 38.35 -16.92 -17.46
N PHE A 27 37.21 -17.57 -17.68
CA PHE A 27 36.82 -18.78 -16.96
C PHE A 27 36.89 -20.01 -17.86
N GLU A 28 37.12 -21.16 -17.23
CA GLU A 28 37.10 -22.47 -17.91
C GLU A 28 35.71 -22.81 -18.48
N LYS A 29 35.70 -23.57 -19.58
CA LYS A 29 34.45 -24.07 -20.16
C LYS A 29 33.70 -24.93 -19.14
N HIS A 30 32.37 -24.81 -19.12
CA HIS A 30 31.44 -25.48 -18.19
C HIS A 30 31.62 -25.14 -16.70
N SER A 31 32.41 -24.10 -16.36
CA SER A 31 32.57 -23.65 -14.98
C SER A 31 31.25 -23.13 -14.39
N LYS A 32 30.88 -23.66 -13.22
CA LYS A 32 29.70 -23.22 -12.44
C LYS A 32 30.06 -22.56 -11.12
N LEU A 33 31.33 -22.23 -10.92
CA LEU A 33 31.83 -21.58 -9.71
C LEU A 33 31.11 -20.25 -9.45
N PRO A 34 30.98 -19.80 -8.19
CA PRO A 34 30.33 -18.53 -7.86
C PRO A 34 30.88 -17.35 -8.67
N ALA A 35 32.21 -17.15 -8.66
CA ALA A 35 32.87 -16.07 -9.40
C ALA A 35 32.64 -16.15 -10.92
N ALA A 36 32.59 -17.37 -11.49
CA ALA A 36 32.35 -17.59 -12.91
C ALA A 36 30.89 -17.30 -13.34
N LYS A 37 29.96 -17.12 -12.41
CA LYS A 37 28.55 -16.87 -12.69
C LYS A 37 28.04 -15.63 -11.94
N GLY A 38 28.91 -14.65 -11.72
CA GLY A 38 28.50 -13.33 -11.25
C GLY A 38 28.40 -13.14 -9.75
N PHE A 39 29.02 -13.99 -8.92
CA PHE A 39 29.17 -13.65 -7.50
C PHE A 39 30.33 -12.67 -7.32
N VAL A 40 30.04 -11.52 -6.71
CA VAL A 40 31.02 -10.46 -6.40
C VAL A 40 31.36 -10.52 -4.92
N ALA A 41 32.57 -10.97 -4.61
CA ALA A 41 33.04 -11.14 -3.24
C ALA A 41 33.57 -9.82 -2.67
N ASP A 42 34.20 -9.01 -3.51
CA ASP A 42 34.70 -7.70 -3.13
C ASP A 42 33.58 -6.72 -2.77
N SER A 43 33.94 -5.72 -1.99
CA SER A 43 33.04 -4.63 -1.62
C SER A 43 33.32 -3.41 -2.50
N PHE A 44 32.39 -2.46 -2.53
CA PHE A 44 32.64 -1.21 -3.26
C PHE A 44 33.79 -0.40 -2.65
N TYR A 45 34.13 -0.65 -1.38
CA TYR A 45 35.27 -0.03 -0.71
C TYR A 45 36.60 -0.68 -1.12
N SER A 46 36.67 -2.02 -1.19
CA SER A 46 37.89 -2.71 -1.65
C SER A 46 38.13 -2.53 -3.15
N GLY A 47 37.06 -2.30 -3.91
CA GLY A 47 37.11 -2.15 -5.36
C GLY A 47 36.85 -3.49 -6.04
N LEU A 48 36.20 -3.44 -7.21
CA LEU A 48 35.80 -4.63 -7.95
C LEU A 48 36.91 -5.10 -8.88
N THR A 49 37.12 -6.41 -8.96
CA THR A 49 37.97 -6.99 -10.00
C THR A 49 37.36 -6.77 -11.39
N PRO A 50 38.14 -6.84 -12.50
CA PRO A 50 37.60 -6.58 -13.84
C PRO A 50 36.40 -7.45 -14.23
N THR A 51 36.40 -8.73 -13.86
CA THR A 51 35.28 -9.65 -14.12
C THR A 51 34.06 -9.32 -13.27
N GLU A 52 34.25 -8.94 -12.01
CA GLU A 52 33.16 -8.53 -11.11
C GLU A 52 32.53 -7.22 -11.56
N PHE A 53 33.34 -6.24 -11.96
CA PHE A 53 32.86 -4.98 -12.53
C PHE A 53 32.04 -5.23 -13.80
N PHE A 54 32.47 -6.16 -14.67
CA PHE A 54 31.71 -6.53 -15.85
C PHE A 54 30.35 -7.15 -15.49
N PHE A 55 30.30 -8.12 -14.58
CA PHE A 55 29.03 -8.71 -14.15
C PHE A 55 28.12 -7.70 -13.43
N HIS A 56 28.69 -6.81 -12.65
CA HIS A 56 27.94 -5.75 -11.97
C HIS A 56 27.32 -4.76 -12.97
N THR A 57 28.07 -4.35 -14.00
CA THR A 57 27.55 -3.47 -15.04
C THR A 57 26.48 -4.12 -15.91
N MET A 58 26.54 -5.44 -16.15
CA MET A 58 25.46 -6.18 -16.82
C MET A 58 24.15 -6.09 -16.03
N ALA A 59 24.18 -6.37 -14.72
CA ALA A 59 22.99 -6.28 -13.87
C ALA A 59 22.48 -4.83 -13.74
N GLY A 60 23.40 -3.86 -13.63
CA GLY A 60 23.04 -2.44 -13.60
C GLY A 60 22.31 -1.97 -14.86
N ARG A 61 22.75 -2.43 -16.04
CA ARG A 61 22.10 -2.09 -17.31
C ARG A 61 20.68 -2.65 -17.40
N GLU A 62 20.42 -3.85 -16.88
CA GLU A 62 19.07 -4.42 -16.85
C GLU A 62 18.11 -3.53 -16.08
N GLY A 63 18.50 -3.06 -14.88
CA GLY A 63 17.67 -2.15 -14.09
C GLY A 63 17.40 -0.81 -14.77
N LEU A 64 18.38 -0.25 -15.49
CA LEU A 64 18.19 0.99 -16.26
C LEU A 64 17.21 0.80 -17.41
N VAL A 65 17.33 -0.30 -18.16
CA VAL A 65 16.43 -0.61 -19.27
C VAL A 65 15.02 -0.89 -18.77
N ASP A 66 14.88 -1.67 -17.70
CA ASP A 66 13.59 -1.97 -17.07
C ASP A 66 12.85 -0.70 -16.63
N THR A 67 13.54 0.24 -16.00
CA THR A 67 12.98 1.53 -15.60
C THR A 67 12.50 2.34 -16.82
N ALA A 68 13.30 2.35 -17.90
CA ALA A 68 12.95 3.05 -19.13
C ALA A 68 11.70 2.44 -19.81
N VAL A 69 11.60 1.11 -19.85
CA VAL A 69 10.48 0.41 -20.49
C VAL A 69 9.20 0.50 -19.65
N LYS A 70 9.29 0.33 -18.33
CA LYS A 70 8.13 0.38 -17.42
C LYS A 70 7.37 1.69 -17.48
N THR A 71 8.05 2.80 -17.79
CA THR A 71 7.41 4.12 -17.90
C THR A 71 6.35 4.14 -19.00
N ALA A 72 6.64 3.54 -20.16
CA ALA A 72 5.70 3.49 -21.28
C ALA A 72 4.48 2.61 -20.98
N GLU A 73 4.70 1.45 -20.36
CA GLU A 73 3.63 0.50 -20.03
C GLU A 73 2.69 1.04 -18.96
N THR A 74 3.25 1.53 -17.85
CA THR A 74 2.48 2.08 -16.73
C THR A 74 1.69 3.33 -17.14
N GLY A 75 2.32 4.24 -17.89
CA GLY A 75 1.66 5.44 -18.40
C GLY A 75 0.53 5.14 -19.38
N TYR A 76 0.73 4.19 -20.30
CA TYR A 76 -0.32 3.79 -21.23
C TYR A 76 -1.50 3.09 -20.55
N MET A 77 -1.21 2.21 -19.58
CA MET A 77 -2.25 1.58 -18.75
C MET A 77 -3.07 2.62 -17.99
N GLN A 78 -2.40 3.56 -17.32
CA GLN A 78 -3.07 4.66 -16.62
C GLN A 78 -3.95 5.48 -17.57
N ARG A 79 -3.45 5.87 -18.74
CA ARG A 79 -4.22 6.64 -19.73
C ARG A 79 -5.50 5.92 -20.15
N ARG A 80 -5.44 4.61 -20.39
CA ARG A 80 -6.62 3.79 -20.76
C ARG A 80 -7.64 3.75 -19.64
N LEU A 81 -7.20 3.58 -18.39
CA LEU A 81 -8.08 3.57 -17.23
C LEU A 81 -8.74 4.93 -17.01
N VAL A 82 -7.98 6.03 -17.09
CA VAL A 82 -8.52 7.39 -16.98
C VAL A 82 -9.59 7.63 -18.04
N LYS A 83 -9.35 7.30 -19.31
CA LYS A 83 -10.35 7.48 -20.37
C LYS A 83 -11.60 6.61 -20.22
N SER A 84 -11.49 5.49 -19.51
CA SER A 84 -12.66 4.66 -19.21
C SER A 84 -13.44 5.14 -17.98
N LEU A 85 -12.79 5.86 -17.06
CA LEU A 85 -13.35 6.18 -15.74
C LEU A 85 -13.62 7.68 -15.51
N GLU A 86 -13.21 8.56 -16.43
CA GLU A 86 -13.31 10.02 -16.27
C GLU A 86 -14.74 10.55 -16.15
N ASP A 87 -15.73 9.81 -16.65
CA ASP A 87 -17.14 10.18 -16.61
C ASP A 87 -17.88 9.71 -15.34
N LEU A 88 -17.26 8.88 -14.50
CA LEU A 88 -17.91 8.39 -13.27
C LEU A 88 -17.89 9.47 -12.20
N CYS A 89 -19.06 9.75 -11.63
CA CYS A 89 -19.21 10.73 -10.55
C CYS A 89 -20.15 10.19 -9.45
N SER A 90 -19.81 10.49 -8.20
CA SER A 90 -20.66 10.25 -7.04
C SER A 90 -21.74 11.32 -6.95
N GLN A 91 -23.00 10.91 -6.94
CA GLN A 91 -24.17 11.79 -6.96
C GLN A 91 -24.70 12.03 -5.54
N TYR A 92 -25.54 13.06 -5.37
CA TYR A 92 -26.12 13.43 -4.07
C TYR A 92 -26.98 12.33 -3.42
N ASP A 93 -27.47 11.36 -4.20
CA ASP A 93 -28.23 10.21 -3.74
C ASP A 93 -27.33 9.01 -3.32
N LEU A 94 -26.02 9.24 -3.19
CA LEU A 94 -24.98 8.26 -2.85
C LEU A 94 -24.70 7.20 -3.93
N THR A 95 -25.32 7.32 -5.11
CA THR A 95 -25.04 6.44 -6.25
C THR A 95 -23.85 6.93 -7.07
N VAL A 96 -23.13 6.02 -7.72
CA VAL A 96 -22.09 6.35 -8.70
C VAL A 96 -22.64 6.12 -10.09
N ARG A 97 -22.65 7.18 -10.91
CA ARG A 97 -23.26 7.16 -12.24
C ARG A 97 -22.29 7.59 -13.33
N SER A 98 -22.54 7.11 -14.55
CA SER A 98 -21.90 7.60 -15.76
C SER A 98 -22.53 8.91 -16.27
N SER A 99 -21.91 9.53 -17.26
CA SER A 99 -22.43 10.71 -17.97
C SER A 99 -23.76 10.45 -18.71
N THR A 100 -24.04 9.20 -19.11
CA THR A 100 -25.31 8.78 -19.73
C THR A 100 -26.45 8.60 -18.72
N GLY A 101 -26.14 8.60 -17.42
CA GLY A 101 -27.11 8.38 -16.34
C GLY A 101 -27.24 6.92 -15.90
N ASP A 102 -26.43 6.01 -16.45
CA ASP A 102 -26.40 4.61 -16.03
C ASP A 102 -25.79 4.48 -14.63
N ILE A 103 -26.40 3.64 -13.78
CA ILE A 103 -25.91 3.38 -12.41
C ILE A 103 -24.82 2.31 -12.47
N ILE A 104 -23.62 2.65 -12.01
CA ILE A 104 -22.47 1.73 -11.92
C ILE A 104 -22.42 1.08 -10.52
N GLN A 105 -22.65 1.87 -9.48
CA GLN A 105 -22.73 1.40 -8.09
C GLN A 105 -23.90 2.08 -7.38
N PHE A 106 -24.68 1.32 -6.60
CA PHE A 106 -25.76 1.87 -5.78
C PHE A 106 -25.24 2.65 -4.58
N VAL A 107 -24.11 2.21 -4.01
CA VAL A 107 -23.37 2.89 -2.95
C VAL A 107 -21.89 2.74 -3.29
N TYR A 108 -21.14 3.83 -3.27
CA TYR A 108 -19.70 3.81 -3.52
C TYR A 108 -18.99 2.88 -2.53
N GLY A 109 -18.18 1.93 -3.00
CA GLY A 109 -17.41 1.03 -2.13
C GLY A 109 -18.23 0.08 -1.25
N GLY A 110 -19.57 0.12 -1.32
CA GLY A 110 -20.48 -0.62 -0.45
C GLY A 110 -20.81 0.09 0.87
N ASP A 111 -19.92 0.96 1.37
CA ASP A 111 -20.03 1.70 2.62
C ASP A 111 -20.23 3.21 2.43
N GLY A 112 -19.92 3.74 1.25
CA GLY A 112 -20.02 5.16 0.92
C GLY A 112 -18.89 6.01 1.51
N LEU A 113 -17.81 5.39 1.97
CA LEU A 113 -16.71 6.08 2.65
C LEU A 113 -15.58 6.44 1.67
N ASP A 114 -14.86 7.52 1.98
CA ASP A 114 -13.71 7.98 1.20
C ASP A 114 -12.43 7.26 1.65
N PRO A 115 -11.71 6.53 0.76
CA PRO A 115 -10.44 5.90 1.09
C PRO A 115 -9.38 6.87 1.62
N ALA A 116 -9.43 8.15 1.24
CA ALA A 116 -8.50 9.17 1.75
C ALA A 116 -8.76 9.56 3.21
N ALA A 117 -9.96 9.27 3.73
CA ALA A 117 -10.36 9.56 5.11
C ALA A 117 -10.17 8.37 6.06
N MET A 118 -9.59 7.25 5.58
CA MET A 118 -9.37 6.06 6.40
C MET A 118 -8.19 6.24 7.33
N GLU A 119 -8.43 6.17 8.64
CA GLU A 119 -7.36 6.22 9.65
C GLU A 119 -6.61 4.89 9.75
N GLY A 120 -7.30 3.78 9.52
CA GLY A 120 -6.78 2.42 9.61
C GLY A 120 -6.55 1.78 8.24
N LYS A 121 -6.32 0.47 8.26
CA LYS A 121 -6.29 -0.34 7.04
C LYS A 121 -7.71 -0.62 6.58
N ASP A 122 -8.18 0.14 5.59
CA ASP A 122 -9.52 0.05 5.00
C ASP A 122 -10.66 0.28 6.02
N GLU A 123 -10.36 0.97 7.14
CA GLU A 123 -11.29 1.25 8.23
C GLU A 123 -11.24 2.74 8.59
N PRO A 124 -12.39 3.38 8.88
CA PRO A 124 -12.45 4.82 9.09
C PRO A 124 -11.77 5.28 10.38
N LEU A 125 -11.71 4.42 11.41
CA LEU A 125 -11.24 4.79 12.75
C LEU A 125 -10.32 3.73 13.33
N GLU A 126 -9.25 4.18 13.99
CA GLU A 126 -8.42 3.32 14.83
C GLU A 126 -8.74 3.54 16.31
N PHE A 127 -9.63 2.70 16.87
CA PHE A 127 -10.19 2.91 18.22
C PHE A 127 -9.14 3.01 19.32
N ASN A 128 -8.04 2.26 19.25
CA ASN A 128 -6.97 2.33 20.25
C ASN A 128 -6.31 3.71 20.27
N ARG A 129 -5.95 4.22 19.08
CA ARG A 129 -5.35 5.55 18.91
C ARG A 129 -6.29 6.65 19.39
N VAL A 130 -7.57 6.56 19.01
CA VAL A 130 -8.60 7.53 19.42
C VAL A 130 -8.78 7.50 20.93
N LEU A 131 -8.87 6.32 21.55
CA LEU A 131 -9.04 6.17 22.99
C LEU A 131 -7.86 6.75 23.76
N ASP A 132 -6.64 6.50 23.33
CA ASP A 132 -5.43 7.04 23.98
C ASP A 132 -5.32 8.55 23.80
N ASN A 133 -5.70 9.09 22.63
CA ASN A 133 -5.81 10.53 22.42
C ASN A 133 -6.82 11.15 23.41
N ILE A 134 -8.02 10.59 23.51
CA ILE A 134 -9.05 11.09 24.44
C ILE A 134 -8.57 11.04 25.89
N ARG A 135 -7.92 9.94 26.31
CA ARG A 135 -7.35 9.81 27.67
C ARG A 135 -6.28 10.86 27.96
N SER A 136 -5.47 11.22 26.96
CA SER A 136 -4.41 12.22 27.13
C SER A 136 -4.92 13.67 27.14
N VAL A 137 -5.92 13.98 26.30
CA VAL A 137 -6.51 15.33 26.19
C VAL A 137 -7.50 15.61 27.32
N HIS A 138 -8.29 14.61 27.73
CA HIS A 138 -9.33 14.73 28.75
C HIS A 138 -8.98 13.90 29.98
N THR A 139 -8.17 14.48 30.88
CA THR A 139 -7.77 13.84 32.14
C THR A 139 -8.85 14.01 33.22
N CYS A 140 -9.90 13.18 33.18
CA CYS A 140 -10.95 13.19 34.20
C CYS A 140 -10.55 12.42 35.48
N SER A 141 -9.58 12.94 36.25
CA SER A 141 -9.07 12.26 37.46
C SER A 141 -10.07 12.20 38.62
N GLU A 142 -11.02 13.13 38.71
CA GLU A 142 -11.95 13.22 39.84
C GLU A 142 -13.33 12.61 39.56
N GLN A 143 -13.58 12.14 38.33
CA GLN A 143 -14.86 11.57 37.96
C GLN A 143 -14.81 10.04 38.07
N PRO A 144 -15.77 9.40 38.76
CA PRO A 144 -15.85 7.96 38.79
C PRO A 144 -16.14 7.43 37.38
N ALA A 145 -15.56 6.28 37.03
CA ALA A 145 -15.87 5.60 35.78
C ALA A 145 -17.34 5.16 35.78
N LEU A 146 -18.07 5.50 34.72
CA LEU A 146 -19.45 5.06 34.51
C LEU A 146 -19.49 3.53 34.33
N SER A 147 -20.46 2.89 34.96
CA SER A 147 -20.74 1.46 34.71
C SER A 147 -21.30 1.22 33.30
N LYS A 148 -21.28 -0.02 32.78
CA LYS A 148 -21.81 -0.35 31.44
C LYS A 148 -23.22 0.21 31.22
N ASN A 149 -24.09 0.07 32.23
CA ASN A 149 -25.48 0.53 32.15
C ASN A 149 -25.57 2.07 32.14
N GLU A 150 -24.78 2.74 32.97
CA GLU A 150 -24.74 4.22 33.00
C GLU A 150 -24.14 4.79 31.71
N LEU A 151 -23.17 4.12 31.09
CA LEU A 151 -22.63 4.50 29.78
C LEU A 151 -23.69 4.42 28.68
N VAL A 152 -24.48 3.36 28.63
CA VAL A 152 -25.56 3.23 27.63
C VAL A 152 -26.62 4.32 27.85
N LEU A 153 -27.05 4.54 29.10
CA LEU A 153 -28.04 5.57 29.43
C LEU A 153 -27.54 6.99 29.12
N THR A 154 -26.26 7.28 29.43
CA THR A 154 -25.66 8.57 29.12
C THR A 154 -25.51 8.76 27.62
N ALA A 155 -25.05 7.74 26.88
CA ALA A 155 -24.97 7.77 25.42
C ALA A 155 -26.35 8.04 24.78
N GLU A 156 -27.40 7.32 25.20
CA GLU A 156 -28.76 7.55 24.73
C GLU A 156 -29.27 8.98 25.03
N SER A 157 -28.94 9.51 26.21
CA SER A 157 -29.32 10.88 26.59
C SER A 157 -28.56 11.94 25.79
N ILE A 158 -27.29 11.69 25.46
CA ILE A 158 -26.46 12.57 24.63
C ILE A 158 -26.97 12.56 23.19
N MET A 159 -27.33 11.40 22.64
CA MET A 159 -27.87 11.27 21.28
C MET A 159 -29.21 12.01 21.10
N LYS A 160 -29.95 12.28 22.18
CA LYS A 160 -31.19 13.07 22.17
C LYS A 160 -30.96 14.59 22.20
N ARG A 161 -29.71 15.06 22.37
CA ARG A 161 -29.38 16.50 22.38
C ARG A 161 -29.60 17.13 21.00
N SER A 162 -29.74 18.45 20.97
CA SER A 162 -29.88 19.25 19.74
C SER A 162 -28.78 18.99 18.72
N ASP A 163 -27.58 18.70 19.22
CA ASP A 163 -26.34 18.60 18.45
C ASP A 163 -26.35 17.36 17.53
N PHE A 164 -27.12 16.33 17.90
CA PHE A 164 -27.25 15.06 17.16
C PHE A 164 -28.60 14.91 16.44
N LYS A 165 -29.46 15.94 16.45
CA LYS A 165 -30.73 15.93 15.69
C LYS A 165 -30.55 15.92 14.17
N CYS A 166 -29.37 16.28 13.68
CA CYS A 166 -29.03 16.25 12.26
C CYS A 166 -28.64 14.84 11.76
N CYS A 167 -28.45 13.88 12.67
CA CYS A 167 -28.14 12.50 12.31
C CYS A 167 -29.37 11.84 11.64
N ARG A 168 -29.13 11.06 10.57
CA ARG A 168 -30.20 10.31 9.88
C ARG A 168 -30.77 9.22 10.79
N ASP A 169 -32.05 8.90 10.61
CA ASP A 169 -32.74 7.86 11.40
C ASP A 169 -32.01 6.49 11.33
N SER A 170 -31.38 6.17 10.20
CA SER A 170 -30.55 4.97 10.04
C SER A 170 -29.33 4.93 10.97
N PHE A 171 -28.72 6.07 11.29
CA PHE A 171 -27.62 6.16 12.25
C PHE A 171 -28.11 5.91 13.68
N LEU A 172 -29.30 6.39 14.02
CA LEU A 172 -29.92 6.19 15.33
C LEU A 172 -30.36 4.73 15.53
N GLU A 173 -30.86 4.07 14.49
CA GLU A 173 -31.28 2.65 14.54
C GLU A 173 -30.10 1.68 14.69
N VAL A 174 -29.00 1.88 13.97
CA VAL A 174 -27.80 1.02 14.04
C VAL A 174 -27.12 1.11 15.41
N ASN A 175 -27.09 2.31 16.01
CA ASN A 175 -26.47 2.49 17.32
C ASN A 175 -27.26 1.80 18.45
N ASN A 176 -28.60 1.83 18.37
CA ASN A 176 -29.45 1.11 19.32
C ASN A 176 -29.26 -0.41 19.25
N TYR A 177 -28.97 -0.96 18.07
CA TYR A 177 -28.66 -2.39 17.91
C TYR A 177 -27.33 -2.77 18.58
N HIS A 178 -26.26 -2.00 18.35
CA HIS A 178 -24.93 -2.31 18.91
C HIS A 178 -24.79 -2.03 20.41
N LEU A 179 -25.55 -1.09 20.97
CA LEU A 179 -25.58 -0.82 22.41
C LEU A 179 -26.32 -1.91 23.22
N SER A 180 -27.14 -2.74 22.56
CA SER A 180 -27.95 -3.78 23.20
C SER A 180 -27.24 -5.15 23.38
N THR A 181 -26.08 -5.32 22.75
CA THR A 181 -25.15 -6.48 22.91
C THR A 181 -23.95 -6.09 23.78
#